data_AF-A0A412TMX3-F1
#
_entry.id   AF-A0A412TMX3-F1
#
_cell.length_a   1.000
_cell.length_b   1.000
_cell.length_c   1.000
_cell.angle_alpha   90.00
_cell.angle_beta   90.00
_cell.angle_gamma   90.00
#
_symmetry.space_group_name_H-M   'P 1'
#
loop_
_entity.id
_entity.type
_entity.pdbx_description
1 polymer ?
#
loop_
_entity_poly.entity_id
_entity_poly.type
_entity_poly.pdbx_seq_one_letter_code
_entity_poly.pdbx_strand_id
1 'polypeptide(L)'
;MVSFYGSIDYPRIKLEWDTPRNINRIHLYYKPSQQIHTAGITIHFDDGNRLSVNTISNDGTVKVVEFAPKTTKRLRFEVTEGDDLPWDFQK
;
A
#
# COMPACT_ATOMS: atom_id res chain seq x y z
N MET A 1 -30.24 -6.96 -16.69
CA MET A 1 -29.26 -5.87 -16.67
C MET A 1 -28.93 -5.62 -15.20
N VAL A 2 -27.73 -6.00 -14.73
CA VAL A 2 -27.33 -5.82 -13.33
C VAL A 2 -26.36 -4.64 -13.29
N SER A 3 -26.72 -3.61 -12.53
CA SER A 3 -25.86 -2.44 -12.29
C SER A 3 -24.85 -2.78 -11.19
N PHE A 4 -23.54 -2.64 -11.48
CA PHE A 4 -22.46 -2.78 -10.50
C PHE A 4 -22.20 -1.41 -9.85
N TYR A 5 -22.43 -1.29 -8.54
CA TYR A 5 -22.17 -0.06 -7.77
C TYR A 5 -20.74 0.02 -7.20
N GLY A 6 -19.76 -0.43 -7.99
CA GLY A 6 -18.44 0.21 -8.14
C GLY A 6 -17.57 0.54 -6.92
N SER A 7 -17.75 -0.05 -5.74
CA SER A 7 -16.74 0.07 -4.67
C SER A 7 -15.77 -1.11 -4.79
N ILE A 8 -14.60 -0.85 -5.38
CA ILE A 8 -13.48 -1.80 -5.31
C ILE A 8 -12.90 -1.69 -3.89
N ASP A 9 -13.09 -2.72 -3.06
CA ASP A 9 -12.45 -2.79 -1.75
C ASP A 9 -11.01 -3.29 -1.93
N TYR A 10 -10.09 -2.34 -2.13
CA TYR A 10 -8.68 -2.67 -2.30
C TYR A 10 -8.10 -3.26 -1.02
N PRO A 11 -7.19 -4.26 -1.15
CA PRO A 11 -6.42 -4.75 -0.02
C PRO A 11 -5.74 -3.61 0.73
N ARG A 12 -5.85 -3.63 2.05
CA ARG A 12 -5.29 -2.58 2.90
C ARG A 12 -4.75 -3.11 4.22
N ILE A 13 -3.73 -2.44 4.74
CA ILE A 13 -3.21 -2.66 6.10
C ILE A 13 -3.17 -1.34 6.86
N LYS A 14 -3.43 -1.39 8.17
CA LYS A 14 -3.41 -0.23 9.07
C LYS A 14 -2.35 -0.43 10.15
N LEU A 15 -1.51 0.58 10.34
CA LEU A 15 -0.65 0.72 11.51
C LEU A 15 -1.21 1.84 12.39
N GLU A 16 -1.34 1.56 13.68
CA GLU A 16 -1.87 2.51 14.66
C GLU A 16 -1.02 2.42 15.93
N TRP A 17 -0.65 3.57 16.49
CA TRP A 17 0.17 3.67 17.70
C TRP A 17 -0.66 4.24 18.86
N ASP A 18 -0.31 3.89 20.10
CA ASP A 18 -0.97 4.45 21.30
C ASP A 18 -0.77 5.97 21.41
N THR A 19 0.43 6.44 21.06
CA THR A 19 0.83 7.85 21.01
C THR A 19 1.29 8.26 19.61
N PRO A 20 1.05 9.51 19.18
CA PRO A 20 1.51 9.98 17.87
C PRO A 20 3.03 9.83 17.70
N ARG A 21 3.45 9.43 16.50
CA ARG A 21 4.86 9.24 16.13
C ARG A 21 5.24 10.24 15.06
N ASN A 22 6.43 10.82 15.20
CA ASN A 22 7.04 11.62 14.15
C ASN A 22 7.77 10.70 13.17
N ILE A 23 7.36 10.73 11.91
CA ILE A 23 7.84 9.84 10.84
C ILE A 23 8.20 10.70 9.64
N ASN A 24 9.32 10.40 9.00
CA ASN A 24 9.77 11.04 7.75
C ASN A 24 10.25 10.03 6.69
N ARG A 25 10.28 8.74 7.04
CA ARG A 25 10.79 7.68 6.18
C ARG A 25 10.06 6.37 6.42
N ILE A 26 9.73 5.69 5.34
CA ILE A 26 9.11 4.35 5.34
C ILE A 26 9.93 3.44 4.43
N HIS A 27 10.30 2.26 4.91
CA HIS A 27 10.92 1.22 4.11
C HIS A 27 9.87 0.16 3.78
N LEU A 28 9.57 -0.01 2.50
CA LEU A 28 8.64 -1.01 2.01
C LEU A 28 9.42 -2.18 1.44
N TYR A 29 9.08 -3.38 1.88
CA TYR A 29 9.66 -4.62 1.38
C TYR A 29 8.55 -5.44 0.75
N TYR A 30 8.77 -5.89 -0.47
CA TYR A 30 7.93 -6.91 -1.09
C TYR A 30 8.53 -8.28 -0.85
N LYS A 31 7.69 -9.30 -0.58
CA LYS A 31 8.18 -10.65 -0.32
C LYS A 31 8.41 -11.36 -1.67
N PRO A 32 9.65 -11.76 -2.03
CA PRO A 32 9.98 -12.31 -3.36
C PRO A 32 9.29 -13.64 -3.73
N SER A 33 8.60 -14.29 -2.81
CA SER A 33 7.97 -15.61 -3.01
C SER A 33 6.48 -15.54 -3.36
N GLN A 34 5.91 -14.35 -3.53
CA GLN A 34 4.50 -14.19 -3.90
C GLN A 34 4.37 -13.95 -5.40
N GLN A 35 3.56 -14.80 -6.04
CA GLN A 35 3.24 -14.79 -7.47
C GLN A 35 2.40 -13.56 -7.90
N ILE A 36 1.92 -12.77 -6.94
CA ILE A 36 1.01 -11.62 -7.09
C ILE A 36 1.72 -10.35 -6.60
N HIS A 37 2.25 -9.56 -7.52
CA HIS A 37 3.05 -8.37 -7.22
C HIS A 37 2.18 -7.14 -6.95
N THR A 38 2.48 -6.38 -5.90
CA THR A 38 1.93 -5.03 -5.70
C THR A 38 2.91 -4.00 -6.26
N ALA A 39 2.54 -3.34 -7.36
CA ALA A 39 3.37 -2.34 -8.02
C ALA A 39 3.17 -0.92 -7.46
N GLY A 40 2.02 -0.66 -6.81
CA GLY A 40 1.68 0.65 -6.28
C GLY A 40 0.71 0.63 -5.10
N ILE A 41 0.89 1.59 -4.19
CA ILE A 41 0.05 1.82 -3.02
C ILE A 41 -0.19 3.32 -2.77
N THR A 42 -1.26 3.63 -2.02
CA THR A 42 -1.44 4.95 -1.38
C THR A 42 -1.31 4.82 0.14
N ILE A 43 -0.49 5.68 0.73
CA ILE A 43 -0.34 5.81 2.18
C ILE A 43 -1.22 6.95 2.66
N HIS A 44 -2.18 6.66 3.52
CA HIS A 44 -3.06 7.63 4.16
C HIS A 44 -2.59 7.92 5.57
N PHE A 45 -2.41 9.20 5.88
CA PHE A 45 -2.17 9.70 7.22
C PHE A 45 -3.51 10.00 7.92
N ASP A 46 -3.50 10.10 9.25
CA ASP A 46 -4.70 10.44 10.04
C ASP A 46 -5.13 11.90 9.90
N ASP A 47 -4.20 12.79 9.56
CA ASP A 47 -4.43 14.19 9.18
C ASP A 47 -5.16 14.36 7.83
N GLY A 48 -5.46 13.25 7.13
CA GLY A 48 -6.13 13.22 5.83
C GLY A 48 -5.20 13.34 4.63
N ASN A 49 -3.93 13.66 4.83
CA ASN A 49 -2.94 13.69 3.76
C ASN A 49 -2.69 12.29 3.19
N ARG A 50 -2.25 12.26 1.93
CA ARG A 50 -2.00 11.04 1.17
C ARG A 50 -0.66 11.11 0.46
N LEU A 51 -0.01 9.98 0.34
CA LEU A 51 1.23 9.83 -0.42
C LEU A 51 1.12 8.62 -1.34
N SER A 52 1.16 8.85 -2.65
CA SER A 52 1.23 7.79 -3.65
C SER A 52 2.66 7.24 -3.71
N VAL A 53 2.78 5.92 -3.74
CA VAL A 53 4.04 5.20 -3.87
C VAL A 53 3.90 4.18 -4.98
N ASN A 54 4.69 4.35 -6.03
CA ASN A 54 4.69 3.47 -7.21
C ASN A 54 6.06 2.81 -7.35
N THR A 55 6.23 1.99 -8.40
CA THR A 55 7.51 1.33 -8.72
C THR A 55 8.11 0.61 -7.51
N ILE A 56 7.27 -0.19 -6.84
CA ILE A 56 7.72 -1.14 -5.81
C ILE A 56 8.25 -2.36 -6.55
N SER A 57 9.53 -2.73 -6.35
CA SER A 57 10.14 -3.87 -7.05
C SER A 57 9.62 -5.20 -6.50
N ASN A 58 9.53 -6.22 -7.35
CA ASN A 58 9.12 -7.58 -6.97
C ASN A 58 10.30 -8.48 -6.54
N ASP A 59 11.54 -8.02 -6.70
CA ASP A 59 12.78 -8.75 -6.39
C ASP A 59 13.16 -8.73 -4.90
N GLY A 60 12.35 -8.08 -4.05
CA GLY A 60 12.62 -7.94 -2.62
C GLY A 60 13.51 -6.77 -2.24
N THR A 61 13.93 -5.96 -3.22
CA THR A 61 14.64 -4.71 -2.96
C THR A 61 13.75 -3.75 -2.18
N VAL A 62 14.35 -3.08 -1.20
CA VAL A 62 13.64 -2.09 -0.41
C VAL A 62 13.24 -0.89 -1.26
N LYS A 63 11.97 -0.50 -1.20
CA LYS A 63 11.52 0.81 -1.65
C LYS A 63 11.55 1.76 -0.46
N VAL A 64 12.47 2.72 -0.48
CA VAL A 64 12.56 3.78 0.53
C VAL A 64 11.67 4.94 0.09
N VAL A 65 10.78 5.37 0.98
CA VAL A 65 9.87 6.50 0.77
C VAL A 65 10.20 7.55 1.81
N GLU A 66 10.69 8.72 1.37
CA GLU A 66 11.03 9.85 2.22
C GLU A 66 10.06 11.02 1.99
N PHE A 67 9.75 11.76 3.04
CA PHE A 67 8.84 12.90 3.01
C PHE A 67 9.14 13.86 4.15
N ALA A 68 8.59 15.09 4.08
CA ALA A 68 8.70 16.05 5.17
C ALA A 68 8.16 15.43 6.48
N PRO A 69 8.83 15.62 7.64
CA PRO A 69 8.41 14.99 8.89
C PRO A 69 6.94 15.23 9.21
N LYS A 70 6.22 14.15 9.51
CA LYS A 70 4.81 14.16 9.89
C LYS A 70 4.61 13.46 11.22
N THR A 71 3.89 14.12 12.11
CA THR A 71 3.39 13.51 13.35
C THR A 71 2.04 12.87 13.07
N THR A 72 1.95 11.54 13.20
CA THR A 72 0.75 10.75 12.90
C THR A 72 0.55 9.66 13.94
N LYS A 73 -0.70 9.36 14.29
CA LYS A 73 -1.10 8.22 15.11
C LYS A 73 -1.49 7.00 14.28
N ARG A 74 -1.74 7.18 12.98
CA ARG A 74 -2.17 6.11 12.09
C ARG A 74 -1.68 6.27 10.66
N LEU A 75 -1.18 5.18 10.11
CA LEU A 75 -0.97 5.00 8.68
C LEU A 75 -1.90 3.91 8.15
N ARG A 76 -2.45 4.12 6.97
CA ARG A 76 -3.16 3.09 6.22
C ARG A 76 -2.55 2.97 4.84
N PHE A 77 -2.15 1.77 4.47
CA PHE A 77 -1.59 1.45 3.18
C PHE A 77 -2.69 0.76 2.37
N GLU A 78 -3.04 1.32 1.22
CA GLU A 78 -4.06 0.82 0.30
C GLU A 78 -3.39 0.44 -1.01
N VAL A 79 -3.59 -0.79 -1.48
CA VAL A 79 -3.08 -1.22 -2.78
C VAL A 79 -3.82 -0.49 -3.88
N THR A 80 -3.11 0.10 -4.82
CA THR A 80 -3.71 0.80 -5.97
C THR A 80 -3.36 0.15 -7.30
N GLU A 81 -2.27 -0.63 -7.33
CA GLU A 81 -1.80 -1.31 -8.52
C GLU A 81 -1.13 -2.62 -8.13
N GLY A 82 -1.47 -3.71 -8.81
CA GLY A 82 -0.84 -5.00 -8.66
C GLY A 82 -1.15 -5.92 -9.85
N ASP A 83 -0.35 -6.96 -9.99
CA ASP A 83 -0.52 -7.98 -11.00
C ASP A 83 -1.67 -8.92 -10.61
N ASP A 84 -2.64 -9.10 -11.50
CA ASP A 84 -3.58 -10.22 -11.41
C ASP A 84 -2.89 -11.50 -11.91
N LEU A 85 -3.10 -12.63 -11.23
CA LEU A 85 -2.80 -13.92 -11.85
C LEU A 85 -3.78 -14.14 -13.02
N PRO A 86 -3.32 -14.68 -14.17
CA PRO A 86 -4.24 -15.15 -15.20
C PRO A 86 -5.29 -16.08 -14.59
N TRP A 87 -6.55 -15.94 -15.01
CA TRP A 87 -7.71 -16.71 -14.52
C TRP A 87 -7.53 -18.23 -14.57
N ASP A 88 -6.58 -18.71 -15.38
CA ASP A 88 -6.17 -20.11 -15.48
C ASP A 88 -5.48 -20.68 -14.24
N PHE A 89 -4.97 -19.84 -13.33
CA PHE A 89 -4.20 -20.29 -12.15
C PHE A 89 -5.01 -20.38 -10.85
N GLN A 90 -6.33 -20.16 -10.89
CA GLN A 90 -7.22 -20.22 -9.71
C GLN A 90 -8.05 -21.52 -9.59
N LYS A 91 -7.75 -22.55 -10.39
CA LYS A 91 -8.43 -23.86 -10.33
C LYS A 91 -7.60 -24.93 -9.64
#